data_AF-A0AAD5N5C4-F1
#
_entry.id   AF-A0AAD5N5C4-F1
#
_cell.length_a   1.000
_cell.length_b   1.000
_cell.length_c   1.000
_cell.angle_alpha   90.00
_cell.angle_beta   90.00
_cell.angle_gamma   90.00
#
_symmetry.space_group_name_H-M   'P 1'
#
loop_
_entity.id
_entity.type
_entity.pdbx_description
1 polymer ?
#
loop_
_entity_poly.entity_id
_entity_poly.type
_entity_poly.pdbx_seq_one_letter_code
_entity_poly.pdbx_strand_id
1 'polypeptide(L)' 'MMEWNEKVVDTDNEEDLSEEMKKLQGEIDTLLIKLEKHFTAKNIEEVCPTITKLSYLYSLRSFIEKRMVNTSRV' A
#
# COMPACT_ATOMS: atom_id res chain seq x y z
N MET A 1 -2.03 6.00 -8.36
CA MET A 1 -3.07 5.53 -7.42
C MET A 1 -3.93 4.49 -8.13
N MET A 2 -4.71 4.85 -9.16
CA MET A 2 -5.64 3.92 -9.85
C MET A 2 -5.00 2.64 -10.41
N GLU A 3 -3.82 2.73 -11.01
CA GLU A 3 -3.16 1.59 -11.67
C GLU A 3 -2.91 0.38 -10.74
N TRP A 4 -2.66 0.60 -9.44
CA TRP A 4 -2.40 -0.52 -8.52
C TRP A 4 -3.68 -1.22 -8.07
N ASN A 5 -4.79 -0.47 -7.97
CA ASN A 5 -6.09 -1.06 -7.68
C ASN A 5 -6.54 -1.96 -8.83
N GLU A 6 -6.41 -1.50 -10.08
CA GLU A 6 -6.74 -2.29 -11.27
C GLU A 6 -5.94 -3.59 -11.30
N LYS A 7 -4.63 -3.50 -11.07
CA LYS A 7 -3.75 -4.68 -11.05
C LYS A 7 -4.17 -5.73 -9.99
N VAL A 8 -4.52 -5.29 -8.78
CA VAL A 8 -4.97 -6.20 -7.70
C VAL A 8 -6.37 -6.76 -7.96
N VAL A 9 -7.25 -6.00 -8.63
CA VAL A 9 -8.59 -6.46 -9.03
C VAL A 9 -8.49 -7.58 -10.07
N ASP A 10 -7.54 -7.50 -11.00
CA ASP A 10 -7.37 -8.51 -12.06
C ASP A 10 -6.56 -9.74 -11.62
N THR A 11 -6.05 -9.75 -10.39
CA THR A 11 -5.24 -10.86 -9.86
C THR A 11 -6.11 -11.90 -9.16
N ASP A 12 -6.06 -13.14 -9.64
CA ASP A 12 -6.93 -14.24 -9.15
C ASP A 12 -6.19 -15.36 -8.41
N ASN A 13 -4.86 -15.36 -8.38
CA ASN A 13 -4.08 -16.36 -7.65
C ASN A 13 -3.42 -15.76 -6.39
N GLU A 14 -3.20 -16.60 -5.38
CA GLU A 14 -2.67 -16.18 -4.09
C GLU A 14 -1.19 -15.75 -4.16
N GLU A 15 -0.41 -16.35 -5.07
CA GLU A 15 1.01 -16.07 -5.24
C GLU A 15 1.25 -14.65 -5.74
N ASP A 16 0.54 -14.22 -6.78
CA ASP A 16 0.60 -12.87 -7.33
C ASP A 16 0.06 -11.84 -6.33
N LEU A 17 -1.01 -12.15 -5.59
CA LEU A 17 -1.50 -11.29 -4.51
C LEU A 17 -0.45 -11.11 -3.41
N SER A 18 0.29 -12.17 -3.08
CA SER A 18 1.40 -12.13 -2.11
C SER A 18 2.59 -11.30 -2.62
N GLU A 19 2.90 -11.36 -3.91
CA GLU A 19 3.92 -10.50 -4.51
C GLU A 19 3.51 -9.02 -4.48
N GLU A 20 2.27 -8.71 -4.85
CA GLU A 20 1.77 -7.34 -4.81
C GLU A 20 1.71 -6.81 -3.37
N MET A 21 1.39 -7.67 -2.39
CA MET A 21 1.47 -7.35 -0.96
C MET A 21 2.90 -6.98 -0.53
N LYS A 22 3.93 -7.72 -0.99
CA LYS A 22 5.33 -7.40 -0.70
C LYS A 22 5.76 -6.06 -1.32
N LYS A 23 5.39 -5.82 -2.58
CA LYS A 23 5.66 -4.55 -3.27
C LYS A 23 5.00 -3.38 -2.52
N LEU A 24 3.75 -3.57 -2.09
CA LEU A 24 2.98 -2.59 -1.32
C LEU A 24 3.64 -2.29 0.03
N GLN A 25 4.08 -3.31 0.76
CA GLN A 25 4.77 -3.11 2.03
C GLN A 25 6.06 -2.31 1.85
N GLY A 26 6.85 -2.60 0.80
CA GLY A 26 8.07 -1.84 0.51
C GLY A 26 7.80 -0.35 0.22
N GLU A 27 6.69 -0.04 -0.46
CA GLU A 27 6.30 1.34 -0.72
C GLU A 27 5.82 2.05 0.58
N ILE A 28 5.10 1.34 1.46
CA ILE A 28 4.74 1.84 2.80
C ILE A 28 5.99 2.17 3.60
N ASP A 29 6.95 1.23 3.68
CA ASP A 29 8.17 1.42 4.46
C ASP A 29 8.98 2.63 3.95
N THR A 30 9.07 2.78 2.62
CA THR A 30 9.71 3.93 1.98
C THR A 30 9.03 5.25 2.37
N LEU A 31 7.69 5.28 2.39
CA LEU A 31 6.94 6.48 2.77
C LEU A 31 7.05 6.79 4.26
N LEU A 32 7.13 5.78 5.14
CA LEU A 32 7.35 5.98 6.57
C LEU A 32 8.72 6.63 6.84
N ILE A 33 9.77 6.17 6.15
CA ILE A 33 11.10 6.79 6.22
C ILE A 33 11.07 8.24 5.70
N LYS A 34 10.33 8.52 4.63
CA LYS A 34 10.14 9.90 4.13
C LYS A 34 9.38 10.75 5.14
N LEU A 35 8.33 10.21 5.75
CA LEU A 35 7.52 10.91 6.74
C LEU A 35 8.35 11.31 7.96
N GLU A 36 9.22 10.43 8.46
CA GLU A 36 10.17 10.74 9.53
C GLU A 36 11.08 11.93 9.15
N LYS A 37 11.62 11.93 7.92
CA LYS A 37 12.45 13.03 7.41
C LYS A 37 11.67 14.33 7.32
N HIS A 38 10.43 14.29 6.84
CA HIS A 38 9.58 15.48 6.73
C HIS A 38 9.24 16.08 8.10
N PHE A 39 8.91 15.24 9.09
CA PHE A 39 8.67 15.71 10.46
C PHE A 39 9.93 16.29 11.10
N THR A 40 11.08 15.62 10.95
CA THR A 40 12.37 16.10 11.48
C THR A 40 12.74 17.45 10.88
N ALA A 41 12.51 17.62 9.57
CA ALA A 41 12.74 18.88 8.86
C ALA A 41 11.64 19.94 9.11
N LYS A 42 10.59 19.62 9.86
CA LYS A 42 9.38 20.45 10.04
C LYS A 42 8.74 20.88 8.73
N ASN A 43 8.89 20.08 7.67
CA ASN A 43 8.31 20.33 6.36
C ASN A 43 6.87 19.82 6.32
N ILE A 44 5.96 20.59 6.93
CA ILE A 44 4.54 20.22 7.06
C ILE A 44 3.85 20.12 5.70
N GLU A 45 4.29 20.90 4.72
CA GLU A 45 3.75 20.87 3.35
C GLU A 45 3.89 19.49 2.70
N GLU A 46 4.98 18.77 3.00
CA GLU A 46 5.23 17.42 2.49
C GLU A 46 4.72 16.29 3.42
N VAL A 47 4.48 16.59 4.70
CA VAL A 47 3.89 15.63 5.66
C VAL A 47 2.48 15.24 5.22
N CYS A 48 1.62 16.22 4.92
CA CYS A 48 0.24 15.98 4.53
C CYS A 48 0.09 15.05 3.31
N PRO A 49 0.73 15.32 2.14
CA PRO A 49 0.62 14.44 0.98
C PRO A 49 1.22 13.05 1.24
N THR A 50 2.28 12.95 2.05
CA THR A 50 2.86 11.66 2.44
C THR A 50 1.87 10.84 3.27
N ILE A 51 1.18 11.45 4.23
CA ILE A 51 0.12 10.80 5.01
C ILE A 51 -1.05 10.37 4.12
N THR A 52 -1.51 11.23 3.20
CA THR A 52 -2.60 10.88 2.27
C THR A 52 -2.22 9.66 1.42
N LYS A 53 -1.00 9.60 0.91
CA LYS A 53 -0.52 8.44 0.14
C LYS A 53 -0.43 7.18 1.01
N LEU A 54 0.03 7.30 2.27
CA LEU A 54 0.03 6.18 3.22
C LEU A 54 -1.39 5.66 3.50
N SER A 55 -2.37 6.54 3.77
CA SER A 55 -3.76 6.14 4.00
C SER A 55 -4.34 5.35 2.82
N TYR A 56 -4.01 5.74 1.59
CA TYR A 56 -4.38 4.99 0.41
C TYR A 56 -3.73 3.60 0.37
N LEU A 57 -2.41 3.50 0.59
CA LEU A 57 -1.71 2.22 0.55
C LEU A 57 -2.19 1.26 1.64
N TYR A 58 -2.51 1.76 2.84
CA TYR A 58 -3.11 0.93 3.89
C TYR A 58 -4.52 0.45 3.53
N SER A 59 -5.29 1.26 2.81
CA SER A 59 -6.61 0.84 2.30
C SER A 59 -6.47 -0.26 1.25
N LEU A 60 -5.50 -0.14 0.34
CA LEU A 60 -5.19 -1.17 -0.66
C LEU A 60 -4.64 -2.46 -0.01
N ARG A 61 -3.79 -2.33 1.01
CA ARG A 61 -3.33 -3.47 1.83
C ARG A 61 -4.50 -4.28 2.37
N SER A 62 -5.45 -3.60 3.01
CA SER A 62 -6.64 -4.24 3.57
C SER A 62 -7.49 -4.92 2.48
N PHE A 63 -7.55 -4.34 1.28
CA PHE A 63 -8.22 -4.94 0.14
C PHE A 63 -7.54 -6.24 -0.34
N ILE A 64 -6.21 -6.24 -0.48
CA ILE A 64 -5.42 -7.43 -0.84
C ILE A 64 -5.60 -8.52 0.22
N GLU A 65 -5.48 -8.18 1.51
CA GLU A 65 -5.67 -9.13 2.62
C GLU A 65 -7.04 -9.81 2.57
N LYS A 66 -8.11 -9.04 2.30
CA LYS A 66 -9.46 -9.59 2.12
C LYS A 66 -9.56 -10.53 0.93
N ARG A 67 -8.90 -10.20 -0.19
CA ARG A 67 -8.88 -11.06 -1.37
C ARG A 67 -8.14 -12.37 -1.11
N MET A 68 -6.96 -12.32 -0.50
CA MET A 68 -6.19 -13.52 -0.15
C MET A 68 -7.02 -14.48 0.70
N VAL A 69 -7.70 -13.98 1.75
CA VAL A 69 -8.58 -14.81 2.60
C VAL A 69 -9.73 -15.45 1.80
N ASN A 70 -10.27 -14.76 0.80
CA ASN A 70 -11.34 -15.29 -0.04
C ASN A 70 -10.83 -16.30 -1.07
N THR A 71 -9.64 -16.09 -1.64
CA THR A 71 -9.01 -17.01 -2.59
C THR A 71 -8.60 -18.32 -1.92
N SER A 72 -8.07 -18.30 -0.69
CA SER A 72 -7.69 -19.53 0.04
C SER A 72 -8.88 -20.37 0.55
N ARG A 73 -10.12 -19.91 0.35
CA ARG A 73 -11.36 -20.61 0.74
C ARG A 73 -12.03 -21.36 -0.42
N VAL A 74 -11.56 -21.17 -1.66
CA VAL A 74 -12.06 -21.82 -2.88
C VAL A 74 -11.12 -22.95 -3.26
#